data_AF-A0A8J7SPW9-F1
#
_entry.id   AF-A0A8J7SPW9-F1
#
_cell.length_a   1.000
_cell.length_b   1.000
_cell.length_c   1.000
_cell.angle_alpha   90.00
_cell.angle_beta   90.00
_cell.angle_gamma   90.00
#
_symmetry.space_group_name_H-M   'P 1'
#
loop_
_entity.id
_entity.type
_entity.pdbx_description
1 polymer ?
#
loop_
_entity_poly.entity_id
_entity_poly.type
_entity_poly.pdbx_seq_one_letter_code
_entity_poly.pdbx_strand_id
1 'polypeptide(L)'
;MKKDVQRLIQSLKEKFNDAPIVFINMPPIKELPAFTRTIKMVLGNVEKMLSEELDKLVLLHKDTYYYSNSITMSDWKERFNVPSESAIFFSDGVHPSKLAYQVWARDVAGFIRTHPQLSAALHWMEK
;
A
#
# COMPACT_ATOMS: atom_id res chain seq x y z
N MET A 1 -13.44 -3.54 11.28
CA MET A 1 -12.80 -3.08 10.03
C MET A 1 -13.66 -2.09 9.26
N LYS A 2 -14.75 -2.48 8.58
CA LYS A 2 -15.51 -1.57 7.68
C LYS A 2 -15.94 -0.26 8.37
N LYS A 3 -16.57 -0.37 9.55
CA LYS A 3 -16.98 0.79 10.36
C LYS A 3 -15.78 1.67 10.77
N ASP A 4 -14.64 1.06 11.05
CA ASP A 4 -13.43 1.77 11.49
C ASP A 4 -12.80 2.55 10.34
N VAL A 5 -12.72 1.95 9.15
CA VAL A 5 -12.23 2.62 7.94
C VAL A 5 -13.17 3.74 7.52
N GLN A 6 -14.49 3.53 7.59
CA GLN A 6 -15.47 4.60 7.33
C GLN A 6 -15.30 5.79 8.28
N ARG A 7 -15.16 5.52 9.58
CA ARG A 7 -14.89 6.55 10.58
C ARG A 7 -13.57 7.26 10.33
N LEU A 8 -12.53 6.54 9.92
CA LEU A 8 -11.23 7.11 9.57
C LEU A 8 -11.36 8.06 8.37
N ILE A 9 -11.99 7.62 7.28
CA ILE A 9 -12.21 8.46 6.09
C ILE A 9 -13.00 9.72 6.47
N GLN A 10 -14.08 9.57 7.25
CA GLN A 10 -14.88 10.69 7.70
C GLN A 10 -14.05 11.68 8.54
N SER A 11 -13.29 11.18 9.50
CA SER A 11 -12.45 12.02 10.38
C SER A 11 -11.36 12.75 9.60
N LEU A 12 -10.75 12.10 8.60
CA LEU A 12 -9.74 12.71 7.74
C LEU A 12 -10.35 13.81 6.86
N LYS A 13 -11.54 13.57 6.28
CA LYS A 13 -12.25 14.58 5.48
C LYS A 13 -12.69 15.78 6.30
N GLU A 14 -13.18 15.56 7.51
CA GLU A 14 -13.52 16.65 8.44
C GLU A 14 -12.29 17.50 8.80
N LYS A 15 -11.12 16.86 8.94
CA LYS A 15 -9.89 17.54 9.34
C LYS A 15 -9.15 18.22 8.19
N PHE A 16 -9.16 17.64 7.00
CA PHE A 16 -8.32 18.05 5.87
C PHE A 16 -9.12 18.47 4.62
N ASN A 17 -10.45 18.55 4.74
CA ASN A 17 -11.39 19.00 3.70
C ASN A 17 -11.22 18.23 2.37
N ASP A 18 -10.84 18.93 1.30
CA ASP A 18 -10.76 18.40 -0.07
C ASP A 18 -9.46 17.62 -0.35
N ALA A 19 -8.63 17.35 0.66
CA ALA A 19 -7.40 16.59 0.48
C ALA A 19 -7.71 15.14 0.04
N PRO A 20 -7.15 14.66 -1.09
CA PRO A 20 -7.28 13.27 -1.49
C PRO A 20 -6.74 12.32 -0.43
N ILE A 21 -7.46 11.24 -0.17
CA ILE A 21 -7.02 10.18 0.74
C ILE A 21 -6.55 8.99 -0.09
N VAL A 22 -5.32 8.54 0.15
CA VAL A 22 -4.75 7.37 -0.51
C VAL A 22 -4.49 6.29 0.53
N PHE A 23 -5.21 5.18 0.42
CA PHE A 23 -4.84 3.93 1.07
C PHE A 23 -3.75 3.25 0.23
N ILE A 24 -2.71 2.75 0.89
CA ILE A 24 -1.66 1.95 0.26
C ILE A 24 -1.92 0.47 0.50
N ASN A 25 -1.44 -0.36 -0.42
CA ASN A 25 -1.45 -1.83 -0.29
C ASN A 25 -0.76 -2.32 0.97
N MET A 26 -0.94 -3.60 1.28
CA MET A 26 -0.19 -4.26 2.35
C MET A 26 1.21 -4.68 1.86
N PRO A 27 2.20 -4.80 2.76
CA PRO A 27 3.50 -5.37 2.41
C PRO A 27 3.34 -6.85 1.96
N PRO A 28 4.34 -7.44 1.29
CA PRO A 28 4.28 -8.83 0.79
C PRO A 28 4.30 -9.87 1.94
N ILE A 29 3.17 -10.04 2.64
CA ILE A 29 3.04 -10.88 3.85
C ILE A 29 3.46 -12.33 3.60
N LYS A 30 3.19 -12.85 2.40
CA LYS A 30 3.53 -14.24 2.02
C LYS A 30 5.04 -14.48 1.92
N GLU A 31 5.84 -13.42 1.85
CA GLU A 31 7.29 -13.49 1.68
C GLU A 31 8.06 -13.16 2.98
N LEU A 32 7.35 -12.86 4.08
CA LEU A 32 7.96 -12.56 5.38
C LEU A 32 8.82 -13.72 5.90
N PRO A 33 10.13 -13.53 6.14
CA PRO A 33 11.02 -14.60 6.60
C PRO A 33 10.59 -15.23 7.92
N ALA A 34 10.08 -14.42 8.86
CA ALA A 34 9.73 -14.87 10.21
C ALA A 34 8.54 -15.83 10.27
N PHE A 35 7.76 -15.97 9.20
CA PHE A 35 6.54 -16.78 9.21
C PHE A 35 6.72 -18.14 8.55
N THR A 36 6.17 -19.15 9.22
CA THR A 36 6.04 -20.51 8.68
C THR A 36 5.06 -20.51 7.50
N ARG A 37 5.15 -21.55 6.65
CA ARG A 37 4.28 -21.69 5.47
C ARG A 37 2.79 -21.62 5.82
N THR A 38 2.36 -22.26 6.90
CA THR A 38 0.96 -22.25 7.35
C THR A 38 0.51 -20.84 7.72
N ILE A 39 1.33 -20.11 8.49
CA ILE A 39 1.03 -18.72 8.87
C ILE A 39 0.94 -17.84 7.62
N LYS A 40 1.88 -17.98 6.68
CA LYS A 40 1.85 -17.26 5.39
C LYS A 40 0.58 -17.52 4.59
N MET A 41 0.10 -18.76 4.55
CA MET A 41 -1.15 -19.11 3.85
C MET A 41 -2.36 -18.44 4.52
N VAL A 42 -2.46 -18.52 5.84
CA VAL A 42 -3.58 -17.92 6.58
C VAL A 42 -3.56 -16.40 6.45
N LEU A 43 -2.45 -15.76 6.81
CA LEU A 43 -2.34 -14.30 6.79
C LEU A 43 -2.45 -13.74 5.37
N GLY A 44 -1.90 -14.43 4.37
CA GLY A 44 -2.01 -14.03 2.98
C GLY A 44 -3.42 -14.15 2.40
N ASN A 45 -4.28 -15.01 2.94
CA ASN A 45 -5.69 -15.05 2.57
C ASN A 45 -6.50 -13.97 3.30
N VAL A 46 -6.20 -13.73 4.58
CA VAL A 46 -6.78 -12.62 5.34
C VAL A 46 -6.47 -11.29 4.66
N GLU A 47 -5.21 -11.04 4.31
CA GLU A 47 -4.78 -9.84 3.59
C GLU A 47 -5.57 -9.62 2.30
N LYS A 48 -5.68 -10.65 1.46
CA LYS A 48 -6.48 -10.59 0.24
C LYS A 48 -7.94 -10.22 0.53
N MET A 49 -8.60 -10.88 1.49
CA MET A 49 -9.99 -10.59 1.85
C MET A 49 -10.19 -9.16 2.37
N LEU A 50 -9.26 -8.66 3.19
CA LEU A 50 -9.33 -7.30 3.72
C LEU A 50 -9.06 -6.27 2.63
N SER A 51 -8.13 -6.55 1.71
CA SER A 51 -7.84 -5.71 0.54
C SER A 51 -9.06 -5.57 -0.38
N GLU A 52 -9.74 -6.68 -0.68
CA GLU A 52 -10.96 -6.67 -1.51
C GLU A 52 -12.12 -5.90 -0.86
N GLU A 53 -12.29 -5.99 0.45
CA GLU A 53 -13.33 -5.21 1.15
C GLU A 53 -12.95 -3.73 1.27
N LEU A 54 -11.66 -3.41 1.44
CA LEU A 54 -11.17 -2.03 1.44
C LEU A 54 -11.40 -1.38 0.08
N ASP A 55 -11.10 -2.08 -1.01
CA ASP A 55 -11.32 -1.59 -2.38
C ASP A 55 -12.79 -1.23 -2.62
N LYS A 56 -13.71 -2.14 -2.29
CA LYS A 56 -15.16 -1.89 -2.36
C LYS A 56 -15.58 -0.68 -1.53
N LEU A 57 -15.00 -0.52 -0.34
CA LEU A 57 -15.35 0.58 0.55
C LEU A 57 -14.85 1.92 0.01
N VAL A 58 -13.60 1.97 -0.46
CA VAL A 58 -12.97 3.18 -1.01
C VAL A 58 -13.77 3.74 -2.19
N LEU A 59 -14.29 2.87 -3.06
CA LEU A 59 -15.15 3.27 -4.19
C LEU A 59 -16.43 4.01 -3.79
N LEU A 60 -16.88 3.90 -2.53
CA LEU A 60 -18.05 4.61 -2.02
C LEU A 60 -17.73 6.03 -1.52
N HIS A 61 -16.46 6.42 -1.49
CA HIS A 61 -16.02 7.69 -0.95
C HIS A 61 -15.31 8.52 -2.04
N LYS A 62 -15.88 9.71 -2.32
CA LYS A 62 -15.27 10.69 -3.24
C LYS A 62 -13.83 11.03 -2.82
N ASP A 63 -12.94 11.26 -3.79
CA ASP A 63 -11.55 11.68 -3.57
C ASP A 63 -10.78 10.75 -2.61
N THR A 64 -11.16 9.48 -2.60
CA THR A 64 -10.51 8.41 -1.84
C THR A 64 -10.07 7.34 -2.82
N TYR A 65 -8.81 6.91 -2.72
CA TYR A 65 -8.16 6.02 -3.66
C TYR A 65 -7.45 4.89 -2.94
N TYR A 66 -7.31 3.76 -3.59
CA TYR A 66 -6.60 2.61 -3.05
C TYR A 66 -5.59 2.09 -4.08
N TYR A 67 -4.32 2.03 -3.67
CA TYR A 67 -3.31 1.29 -4.41
C TYR A 67 -3.40 -0.19 -4.03
N SER A 68 -4.20 -0.98 -4.76
CA SER A 68 -4.54 -2.37 -4.41
C SER A 68 -3.59 -3.42 -4.99
N ASN A 69 -2.57 -3.01 -5.76
CA ASN A 69 -1.64 -3.93 -6.40
C ASN A 69 -0.96 -4.83 -5.37
N SER A 70 -1.05 -6.15 -5.58
CA SER A 70 -0.28 -7.10 -4.79
C SER A 70 1.18 -7.01 -5.20
N ILE A 71 2.05 -6.70 -4.24
CA ILE A 71 3.49 -6.59 -4.46
C ILE A 71 4.16 -7.91 -4.06
N THR A 72 5.18 -8.29 -4.82
CA THR A 72 6.15 -9.33 -4.47
C THR A 72 7.57 -8.76 -4.54
N MET A 73 8.54 -9.38 -3.86
CA MET A 73 9.94 -8.90 -3.99
C MET A 73 10.48 -9.08 -5.42
N SER A 74 9.98 -10.09 -6.14
CA SER A 74 10.29 -10.30 -7.56
C SER A 74 9.76 -9.18 -8.46
N ASP A 75 8.52 -8.73 -8.21
CA ASP A 75 7.94 -7.57 -8.90
C ASP A 75 8.77 -6.30 -8.65
N TRP A 76 9.15 -6.06 -7.40
CA TRP A 76 10.03 -4.94 -7.08
C TRP A 76 11.38 -5.08 -7.77
N LYS A 77 12.02 -6.24 -7.76
CA LYS A 77 13.27 -6.44 -8.49
C LYS A 77 13.13 -6.01 -9.96
N GLU A 78 12.08 -6.47 -10.65
CA GLU A 78 11.86 -6.19 -12.06
C GLU A 78 11.59 -4.71 -12.34
N ARG A 79 10.66 -4.09 -11.59
CA ARG A 79 10.26 -2.70 -11.85
C ARG A 79 11.29 -1.67 -11.40
N PHE A 80 12.12 -2.02 -10.43
CA PHE A 80 12.92 -1.06 -9.68
C PHE A 80 14.42 -1.35 -9.65
N ASN A 81 14.84 -2.44 -10.28
CA ASN A 81 16.23 -2.89 -10.39
C ASN A 81 16.95 -2.93 -9.03
N VAL A 82 16.29 -3.53 -8.03
CA VAL A 82 16.79 -3.70 -6.67
C VAL A 82 17.33 -5.13 -6.46
N PRO A 83 18.20 -5.37 -5.46
CA PRO A 83 18.82 -6.68 -5.32
C PRO A 83 17.78 -7.77 -4.98
N SER A 84 18.08 -9.02 -5.36
CA SER A 84 17.12 -10.13 -5.32
C SER A 84 17.08 -10.91 -4.02
N GLU A 85 17.98 -10.63 -3.08
CA GLU A 85 18.08 -11.37 -1.84
C GLU A 85 16.97 -10.93 -0.88
N SER A 86 16.01 -11.80 -0.57
CA SER A 86 14.83 -11.44 0.24
C SER A 86 15.19 -10.89 1.62
N ALA A 87 16.28 -11.38 2.23
CA ALA A 87 16.72 -10.96 3.56
C ALA A 87 17.01 -9.45 3.65
N ILE A 88 17.49 -8.82 2.57
CA ILE A 88 17.85 -7.40 2.58
C ILE A 88 16.63 -6.47 2.72
N PHE A 89 15.42 -6.98 2.45
CA PHE A 89 14.18 -6.22 2.56
C PHE A 89 13.63 -6.21 3.99
N PHE A 90 14.26 -6.91 4.94
CA PHE A 90 13.79 -7.00 6.32
C PHE A 90 14.87 -6.59 7.31
N SER A 91 14.48 -5.90 8.38
CA SER A 91 15.40 -5.57 9.49
C SER A 91 15.46 -6.68 10.55
N ASP A 92 14.36 -7.39 10.77
CA ASP A 92 14.23 -8.43 11.81
C ASP A 92 13.35 -9.62 11.38
N GLY A 93 13.16 -9.80 10.06
CA GLY A 93 12.33 -10.85 9.48
C GLY A 93 10.84 -10.54 9.42
N VAL A 94 10.38 -9.41 9.97
CA VAL A 94 9.00 -8.91 9.82
C VAL A 94 8.99 -7.46 9.33
N HIS A 95 9.76 -6.59 9.97
CA HIS A 95 9.74 -5.16 9.66
C HIS A 95 10.53 -4.86 8.37
N PRO A 96 10.02 -3.94 7.51
CA PRO A 96 10.73 -3.53 6.32
C PRO A 96 12.09 -2.90 6.68
N SER A 97 13.13 -3.23 5.92
CA SER A 97 14.40 -2.53 5.98
C SER A 97 14.28 -1.11 5.40
N LYS A 98 15.33 -0.30 5.56
CA LYS A 98 15.43 1.01 4.90
C LYS A 98 15.20 0.90 3.39
N LEU A 99 15.79 -0.10 2.74
CA LEU A 99 15.62 -0.32 1.31
C LEU A 99 14.16 -0.62 0.98
N ALA A 100 13.51 -1.51 1.74
CA ALA A 100 12.10 -1.85 1.51
C ALA A 100 11.19 -0.63 1.62
N TYR A 101 11.37 0.22 2.64
CA TYR A 101 10.62 1.48 2.75
C TYR A 101 10.85 2.42 1.56
N GLN A 102 12.10 2.54 1.08
CA GLN A 102 12.42 3.39 -0.08
C GLN A 102 11.76 2.89 -1.37
N VAL A 103 11.80 1.57 -1.61
CA VAL A 103 11.19 0.96 -2.79
C VAL A 103 9.66 1.08 -2.74
N TRP A 104 9.07 0.78 -1.59
CA TRP A 104 7.63 0.88 -1.41
C TRP A 104 7.12 2.31 -1.55
N ALA A 105 7.83 3.29 -0.97
CA ALA A 105 7.51 4.70 -1.13
C ALA A 105 7.61 5.15 -2.60
N ARG A 106 8.66 4.72 -3.33
CA ARG A 106 8.79 5.00 -4.77
C ARG A 106 7.63 4.41 -5.57
N ASP A 107 7.19 3.21 -5.22
CA ASP A 107 6.08 2.55 -5.89
C ASP A 107 4.76 3.30 -5.68
N VAL A 108 4.41 3.58 -4.43
CA VAL A 108 3.22 4.35 -4.07
C VAL A 108 3.25 5.74 -4.71
N ALA A 109 4.40 6.42 -4.67
CA ALA A 109 4.56 7.73 -5.31
C ALA A 109 4.35 7.64 -6.84
N GLY A 110 4.81 6.56 -7.46
CA GLY A 110 4.55 6.26 -8.87
C GLY A 110 3.06 6.13 -9.18
N PHE A 111 2.32 5.38 -8.34
CA PHE A 111 0.86 5.29 -8.43
C PHE A 111 0.21 6.68 -8.32
N ILE A 112 0.53 7.45 -7.28
CA ILE A 112 -0.07 8.78 -7.06
C ILE A 112 0.22 9.71 -8.26
N ARG A 113 1.46 9.75 -8.76
CA ARG A 113 1.87 10.62 -9.86
C ARG A 113 1.22 10.26 -11.20
N THR A 114 0.89 8.99 -11.42
CA THR A 114 0.34 8.51 -12.70
C THR A 114 -1.18 8.40 -12.70
N HIS A 115 -1.82 8.41 -11.52
CA HIS A 115 -3.27 8.30 -11.40
C HIS A 115 -3.94 9.62 -11.80
N PRO A 116 -4.84 9.65 -12.81
CA PRO A 116 -5.31 10.89 -13.44
C PRO A 116 -5.87 11.95 -12.50
N GLN A 117 -6.64 11.52 -11.49
CA GLN A 117 -7.26 12.42 -10.51
C GLN A 117 -6.27 12.85 -9.40
N LEU A 118 -5.31 12.01 -9.04
CA LEU A 118 -4.32 12.32 -7.99
C LEU A 118 -3.20 13.21 -8.53
N SER A 119 -2.76 12.96 -9.77
CA SER A 119 -1.75 13.78 -10.42
C SER A 119 -2.22 15.22 -10.62
N ALA A 120 -3.50 15.41 -10.99
CA ALA A 120 -4.12 16.72 -11.07
C ALA A 120 -4.08 17.48 -9.73
N ALA A 121 -4.27 16.75 -8.62
CA ALA A 121 -4.18 17.30 -7.28
C ALA A 121 -2.75 17.60 -6.82
N LEU A 122 -1.71 17.22 -7.58
CA LEU A 122 -0.29 17.53 -7.27
C LEU A 122 0.23 18.79 -7.98
N HIS A 123 -0.51 19.37 -8.95
CA HIS A 123 -0.04 20.53 -9.73
C HIS A 123 0.23 21.80 -8.91
N TRP A 124 -0.17 21.87 -7.63
CA TRP A 124 0.23 22.95 -6.72
C TRP A 124 1.67 22.84 -6.21
N MET A 125 2.33 21.67 -6.36
CA MET A 125 3.72 21.45 -5.95
C MET A 125 4.76 21.88 -6.99
N GLU A 126 4.33 22.21 -8.22
CA GLU A 126 5.20 22.64 -9.33
C GLU A 126 5.34 24.17 -9.43
N LYS A 127 4.85 24.93 -8.43
CA LYS A 127 5.08 26.38 -8.28
C LYS A 127 6.07 26.65 -7.16
#